data_AF-A0A367JYM4-F1
#
_entry.id   AF-A0A367JYM4-F1
#
_cell.length_a   1.000
_cell.length_b   1.000
_cell.length_c   1.000
_cell.angle_alpha   90.00
_cell.angle_beta   90.00
_cell.angle_gamma   90.00
#
_symmetry.space_group_name_H-M   'P 1'
#
loop_
_entity.id
_entity.type
_entity.pdbx_description
1 polymer ?
#
loop_
_entity_poly.entity_id
_entity_poly.type
_entity_poly.pdbx_seq_one_letter_code
_entity_poly.pdbx_strand_id
1 'polypeptide(L)'
;KIYRIAKGIDAKSGTTEYDLTEKSITPMGGFPHYGEVNEDFVMIKGCCAGSKKRVITLRKSLTVHTKRSALEKVTLKFIDTSSKFGHGRFQTPAEKHQFMGTLKKDI
;
A
#
# COMPACT_ATOMS: atom_id res chain seq x y z
N LYS A 1 -5.20 -10.52 -10.66
CA LYS A 1 -3.74 -10.40 -10.86
C LYS A 1 -3.14 -9.87 -9.57
N ILE A 2 -2.10 -10.52 -9.06
CA ILE A 2 -1.40 -10.08 -7.84
C ILE A 2 -0.27 -9.14 -8.28
N TYR A 3 -0.14 -8.00 -7.61
CA TYR A 3 0.89 -7.00 -7.87
C TYR A 3 2.05 -7.07 -6.88
N ARG A 4 1.77 -7.43 -5.62
CA ARG A 4 2.79 -7.56 -4.58
C ARG A 4 2.37 -8.59 -3.54
N ILE A 5 3.34 -9.35 -3.06
CA ILE A 5 3.25 -10.17 -1.84
C ILE A 5 4.47 -9.78 -1.02
N ALA A 6 4.26 -9.28 0.19
CA ALA A 6 5.33 -8.78 1.03
C ALA A 6 4.91 -8.83 2.51
N LYS A 7 5.89 -8.64 3.40
CA LYS A 7 5.68 -8.53 4.84
C LYS A 7 5.27 -7.10 5.20
N GLY A 8 4.18 -6.91 5.94
CA GLY A 8 3.68 -5.59 6.31
C GLY A 8 4.58 -4.84 7.29
N ILE A 9 5.14 -5.56 8.27
CA ILE A 9 6.05 -5.00 9.30
C ILE A 9 7.34 -4.39 8.74
N ASP A 10 7.73 -4.77 7.52
CA ASP A 10 8.91 -4.20 6.90
C ASP A 10 8.69 -2.70 6.61
N ALA A 11 9.59 -1.87 7.11
CA ALA A 11 9.59 -0.43 6.89
C ALA A 11 9.72 -0.07 5.39
N LYS A 12 10.17 -1.00 4.55
CA LYS A 12 10.29 -0.84 3.08
C LYS A 12 9.17 -1.51 2.29
N SER A 13 8.12 -1.97 2.96
CA SER A 13 7.00 -2.68 2.31
C SER A 13 6.26 -1.85 1.24
N GLY A 14 6.31 -0.52 1.34
CA GLY A 14 5.78 0.44 0.37
C GLY A 14 6.82 1.00 -0.62
N THR A 15 8.10 0.68 -0.46
CA THR A 15 9.20 1.12 -1.33
C THR A 15 9.18 0.35 -2.66
N THR A 16 9.73 0.94 -3.72
CA THR A 16 9.93 0.28 -5.03
C THR A 16 11.35 0.53 -5.55
N GLU A 17 11.73 -0.11 -6.65
CA GLU A 17 13.01 0.17 -7.32
C GLU A 17 13.09 1.59 -7.90
N TYR A 18 11.94 2.21 -8.18
CA TYR A 18 11.85 3.55 -8.76
C TYR A 18 11.57 4.64 -7.71
N ASP A 19 11.06 4.25 -6.54
CA ASP A 19 10.76 5.11 -5.41
C ASP A 19 11.45 4.55 -4.18
N LEU A 20 12.62 5.11 -3.90
CA LEU A 20 13.54 4.69 -2.82
C LEU A 20 13.13 5.22 -1.44
N THR A 21 12.01 5.94 -1.34
CA THR A 21 11.54 6.44 -0.04
C THR A 21 11.22 5.27 0.89
N GLU A 22 11.78 5.29 2.10
CA GLU A 22 11.50 4.29 3.12
C GLU A 22 10.12 4.55 3.71
N LYS A 23 9.15 3.72 3.32
CA LYS A 23 7.76 3.83 3.76
C LYS A 23 7.11 2.46 3.78
N SER A 24 6.30 2.24 4.81
CA SER A 24 5.49 1.03 4.91
C SER A 24 4.29 1.07 3.96
N ILE A 25 3.62 -0.06 3.72
CA ILE A 25 2.38 -0.12 2.95
C ILE A 25 1.21 0.61 3.63
N THR A 26 1.30 0.84 4.95
CA THR A 26 0.24 1.47 5.73
C THR A 26 0.21 2.98 5.46
N PRO A 27 -0.94 3.54 5.05
CA PRO A 27 -1.07 4.97 4.83
C PRO A 27 -0.84 5.80 6.09
N MET A 28 -0.54 7.09 5.94
CA MET A 28 -0.52 8.02 7.06
C MET A 28 -1.85 8.01 7.83
N GLY A 29 -1.82 7.65 9.11
CA GLY A 29 -3.01 7.52 9.95
C GLY A 29 -3.75 6.18 9.82
N GLY A 30 -3.18 5.22 9.07
CA GLY A 30 -3.73 3.88 8.89
C GLY A 30 -4.82 3.78 7.82
N PHE A 31 -5.21 2.55 7.50
CA PHE A 31 -6.37 2.30 6.65
C PHE A 31 -7.66 2.64 7.41
N PRO A 32 -8.54 3.49 6.85
CA PRO A 32 -9.75 3.94 7.54
C PRO A 32 -10.61 2.77 8.01
N HIS A 33 -10.89 2.74 9.31
CA HIS A 33 -11.64 1.68 10.00
C HIS A 33 -11.03 0.27 9.93
N TYR A 34 -9.77 0.12 9.51
CA TYR A 34 -9.01 -1.12 9.63
C TYR A 34 -7.87 -0.92 10.64
N GLY A 35 -7.00 0.06 10.38
CA GLY A 35 -5.78 0.29 11.16
C GLY A 35 -4.53 0.03 10.31
N GLU A 36 -3.53 -0.58 10.93
CA GLU A 36 -2.21 -0.82 10.34
C GLU A 36 -2.08 -2.23 9.80
N VAL A 37 -1.28 -2.42 8.76
CA VAL A 37 -0.96 -3.72 8.18
C VAL A 37 0.40 -4.17 8.69
N ASN A 38 0.40 -4.91 9.79
CA ASN A 38 1.64 -5.40 10.43
C ASN A 38 2.06 -6.78 9.90
N GLU A 39 1.12 -7.55 9.37
CA GLU A 39 1.37 -8.91 8.88
C GLU A 39 1.64 -8.95 7.37
N ASP A 40 1.96 -10.14 6.87
CA ASP A 40 2.07 -10.41 5.44
C ASP A 40 0.79 -10.00 4.69
N PHE A 41 0.95 -9.38 3.52
CA PHE A 41 -0.16 -8.87 2.73
C PHE A 41 -0.04 -9.23 1.25
N VAL A 42 -1.19 -9.20 0.58
CA VAL A 42 -1.31 -9.37 -0.86
C VAL A 42 -1.97 -8.14 -1.46
N MET A 43 -1.30 -7.51 -2.41
CA MET A 43 -1.86 -6.41 -3.20
C MET A 43 -2.43 -6.97 -4.51
N ILE A 44 -3.75 -6.83 -4.70
CA ILE A 44 -4.45 -7.29 -5.90
C ILE A 44 -4.83 -6.12 -6.81
N LYS A 45 -4.86 -6.37 -8.11
CA LYS A 45 -5.38 -5.41 -9.09
C LYS A 45 -6.89 -5.24 -8.92
N GLY A 46 -7.37 -4.01 -8.74
CA GLY A 46 -8.79 -3.67 -8.76
C GLY A 46 -9.48 -3.84 -7.40
N CYS A 47 -10.79 -4.07 -7.43
CA CYS A 47 -11.60 -4.28 -6.23
C CYS A 47 -11.73 -5.78 -5.86
N CYS A 48 -12.08 -6.04 -4.61
CA CYS A 48 -12.50 -7.36 -4.12
C CYS A 48 -13.93 -7.28 -3.59
N ALA A 49 -14.63 -8.40 -3.54
CA ALA A 49 -15.95 -8.48 -2.93
C ALA A 49 -15.83 -8.37 -1.39
N GLY A 50 -16.69 -7.54 -0.80
CA GLY A 50 -16.75 -7.33 0.64
C GLY A 50 -16.14 -6.01 1.11
N SER A 51 -16.51 -5.63 2.32
CA SER A 51 -15.96 -4.44 2.99
C SER A 51 -14.64 -4.76 3.70
N LYS A 52 -13.91 -3.70 4.08
CA LYS A 52 -12.80 -3.76 5.04
C LYS A 52 -13.14 -4.64 6.27
N LYS A 53 -12.11 -5.30 6.83
CA LYS A 53 -12.18 -6.26 7.96
C LYS A 53 -12.85 -7.61 7.68
N ARG A 54 -13.44 -7.83 6.50
CA ARG A 54 -14.03 -9.13 6.16
C ARG A 54 -12.93 -10.13 5.77
N VAL A 55 -13.04 -11.36 6.28
CA VAL A 55 -12.19 -12.47 5.85
C VAL A 55 -12.45 -12.79 4.37
N ILE A 56 -11.38 -12.91 3.59
CA ILE A 56 -11.45 -13.20 2.15
C ILE A 56 -10.65 -14.48 1.87
N THR A 57 -11.26 -15.43 1.18
CA THR A 57 -10.60 -16.66 0.74
C THR A 57 -10.05 -16.46 -0.68
N LEU A 58 -8.73 -16.47 -0.82
CA LEU A 58 -8.06 -16.42 -2.12
C LEU A 58 -7.87 -17.84 -2.67
N ARG A 59 -8.11 -18.01 -3.97
CA ARG A 59 -7.96 -19.29 -4.67
C ARG A 59 -7.11 -19.11 -5.92
N LYS A 60 -6.28 -20.11 -6.23
CA LYS A 60 -5.61 -20.19 -7.53
C LYS A 60 -6.64 -20.28 -8.66
N SER A 61 -6.25 -19.80 -9.85
CA SER A 61 -7.10 -19.97 -11.04
C SER A 61 -7.34 -21.45 -11.31
N LEU A 62 -8.56 -21.77 -11.75
CA LEU A 62 -8.95 -23.10 -12.22
C LEU A 62 -8.37 -23.45 -13.59
N THR A 63 -8.17 -22.43 -14.42
CA THR A 63 -7.74 -22.59 -15.80
C THR A 63 -6.38 -21.94 -15.99
N VAL A 64 -5.58 -22.55 -16.85
CA VAL A 64 -4.31 -21.97 -17.27
C VAL A 64 -4.62 -20.74 -18.12
N HIS A 65 -4.15 -19.57 -17.67
CA HIS A 65 -4.36 -18.33 -18.39
C HIS A 65 -3.26 -18.12 -19.44
N THR A 66 -3.65 -17.95 -20.70
CA THR A 66 -2.75 -17.69 -21.84
C THR A 66 -2.80 -16.25 -22.35
N LYS A 67 -3.76 -15.45 -21.88
CA LYS A 67 -3.93 -14.05 -22.30
C LYS A 67 -2.69 -13.22 -21.93
N ARG A 68 -2.20 -12.38 -22.86
CA ARG A 68 -1.01 -11.50 -22.63
C ARG A 68 -1.14 -10.64 -21.37
N SER A 69 -2.33 -10.12 -21.10
CA SER A 69 -2.61 -9.33 -19.90
C SER A 69 -2.46 -10.10 -18.58
N ALA A 70 -2.72 -11.42 -18.60
CA ALA A 70 -2.53 -12.29 -17.44
C ALA A 70 -1.06 -12.67 -17.23
N LEU A 71 -0.30 -12.85 -18.33
CA LEU A 71 1.11 -13.27 -18.33
C LEU A 71 2.12 -12.12 -18.12
N GLU A 72 1.70 -10.88 -18.33
CA GLU A 72 2.55 -9.70 -18.14
C GLU A 72 3.12 -9.65 -16.71
N LYS A 73 4.45 -9.54 -16.60
CA LYS A 73 5.15 -9.26 -15.34
C LYS A 73 5.03 -7.78 -15.01
N VAL A 74 4.56 -7.46 -13.82
CA VAL A 74 4.30 -6.08 -13.40
C VAL A 74 5.32 -5.67 -12.36
N THR A 75 6.10 -4.63 -12.66
CA THR A 75 6.97 -3.94 -11.70
C THR A 75 6.31 -2.63 -11.31
N LEU A 76 6.05 -2.44 -10.02
CA LEU A 76 5.43 -1.23 -9.49
C LEU A 76 6.47 -0.10 -9.45
N LYS A 77 6.08 1.09 -9.90
CA LYS A 77 6.93 2.30 -9.83
C LYS A 77 6.70 3.11 -8.56
N PHE A 78 5.46 3.18 -8.10
CA PHE A 78 5.09 4.00 -6.96
C PHE A 78 3.91 3.37 -6.23
N ILE A 79 3.90 3.50 -4.90
CA ILE A 79 2.78 3.14 -4.04
C ILE A 79 2.41 4.37 -3.22
N ASP A 80 1.12 4.71 -3.27
CA ASP A 80 0.58 5.85 -2.54
C ASP A 80 0.24 5.47 -1.09
N THR A 81 0.99 6.04 -0.15
CA THR A 81 0.86 5.91 1.30
C THR A 81 0.31 7.18 1.94
N SER A 82 -0.23 8.10 1.13
CA SER A 82 -0.93 9.27 1.64
C SER A 82 -2.19 8.89 2.41
N SER A 83 -2.55 9.72 3.39
CA SER A 83 -3.77 9.52 4.21
C SER A 83 -4.99 9.24 3.35
N LYS A 84 -5.76 8.23 3.77
CA LYS A 84 -7.09 7.90 3.19
C LYS A 84 -8.25 8.47 4.00
N PHE A 85 -7.93 9.23 5.04
CA PHE A 85 -8.90 10.02 5.79
C PHE A 85 -8.84 11.47 5.31
N GLY A 86 -9.82 11.86 4.47
CA GLY A 86 -9.81 13.15 3.77
C GLY A 86 -8.93 13.14 2.53
N HIS A 87 -8.36 14.30 2.19
CA HIS A 87 -7.48 14.48 1.03
C HIS A 87 -6.01 14.32 1.43
N GLY A 88 -5.41 13.17 1.12
CA GLY A 88 -3.99 12.90 1.38
C GLY A 88 -3.07 13.81 0.55
N ARG A 89 -2.07 14.43 1.20
CA ARG A 89 -1.12 15.36 0.56
C ARG A 89 0.34 14.91 0.60
N PHE A 90 0.73 14.19 1.65
CA PHE A 90 2.11 13.77 1.89
C PHE A 90 2.14 12.25 2.01
N GLN A 91 3.26 11.63 1.62
CA GLN A 91 3.47 10.19 1.66
C GLN A 91 4.05 9.74 3.00
N THR A 92 4.87 10.60 3.62
CA THR A 92 5.53 10.32 4.91
C THR A 92 5.35 11.48 5.91
N PRO A 93 5.46 11.20 7.23
CA PRO A 93 5.50 12.24 8.25
C PRO A 93 6.70 13.20 8.08
N ALA A 94 7.85 12.68 7.64
CA ALA A 94 9.06 13.46 7.39
C ALA A 94 8.86 14.48 6.26
N GLU A 95 8.28 14.06 5.14
CA GLU A 95 7.91 14.95 4.03
C GLU A 95 6.95 16.05 4.49
N LYS A 96 5.94 15.70 5.30
CA LYS A 96 5.00 16.67 5.87
C LYS A 96 5.69 17.70 6.75
N HIS A 97 6.59 17.25 7.64
CA HIS A 97 7.34 18.15 8.53
C HIS A 97 8.26 19.07 7.73
N GLN A 98 8.97 18.55 6.73
CA GLN A 98 9.85 19.35 5.86
C GLN A 98 9.07 20.41 5.08
N PHE A 99 7.87 20.08 4.59
CA PHE A 99 7.03 21.01 3.85
C PHE A 99 6.37 22.07 4.76
N MET A 100 5.87 21.67 5.94
CA MET A 100 5.16 22.58 6.86
C MET A 100 6.09 23.44 7.70
N GLY A 101 7.36 23.03 7.87
CA GLY A 101 8.29 23.65 8.80
C GLY A 101 7.94 23.37 10.26
N THR A 102 8.66 24.03 11.16
CA THR A 102 8.46 23.93 12.62
C THR A 102 7.11 24.53 13.01
N LEU A 103 6.28 23.76 13.72
CA LEU A 103 5.01 24.23 14.25
C LEU A 103 5.14 24.56 15.74
N LYS A 104 4.15 25.27 16.29
CA LYS A 104 4.12 25.65 17.72
C LYS A 104 4.26 24.46 18.69
N LYS A 105 3.76 23.28 18.30
CA LYS A 105 3.83 22.05 19.11
C LYS A 105 5.21 21.39 19.14
N ASP A 106 6.10 21.82 18.25
CA ASP A 106 7.45 21.27 18.10
C ASP A 106 8.49 22.12 18.88
N ILE A 107 8.03 23.23 19.49
CA ILE A 107 8.77 24.10 20.43
C ILE A 107 8.27 23.79 21.85
#